data_AF-A0A4U1BEV2-F1
#
_entry.id   AF-A0A4U1BEV2-F1
#
_cell.length_a   1.000
_cell.length_b   1.000
_cell.length_c   1.000
_cell.angle_alpha   90.00
_cell.angle_beta   90.00
_cell.angle_gamma   90.00
#
_symmetry.space_group_name_H-M   'P 1'
#
loop_
_entity.id
_entity.type
_entity.pdbx_description
1 polymer ?
#
loop_
_entity_poly.entity_id
_entity_poly.type
_entity_poly.pdbx_seq_one_letter_code
_entity_poly.pdbx_strand_id
1 'polypeptide(L)'
;MNQDILLALAKLHHQGHEVTLARLKGAATGRHPMPALIQAIKAYQADPQAVLAQLPLPETPPSPAPQQEDRLAQLERQVALLSARLEALEAKLR
;
A
#
# COMPACT_ATOMS: atom_id res chain seq x y z
N MET A 1 15.30 -15.49 -3.60
CA MET A 1 13.81 -15.54 -3.49
C MET A 1 13.22 -15.12 -4.84
N ASN A 2 12.10 -15.70 -5.28
CA ASN A 2 11.53 -15.34 -6.59
C ASN A 2 10.93 -13.92 -6.57
N GLN A 3 11.17 -13.13 -7.62
CA GLN A 3 10.79 -11.71 -7.68
C GLN A 3 9.26 -11.51 -7.65
N ASP A 4 8.50 -12.38 -8.32
CA ASP A 4 7.03 -12.35 -8.29
C ASP A 4 6.46 -12.50 -6.88
N ILE A 5 7.08 -13.36 -6.06
CA ILE A 5 6.65 -13.61 -4.69
C ILE A 5 6.92 -12.37 -3.83
N LEU A 6 8.07 -11.74 -4.01
CA LEU A 6 8.43 -10.52 -3.29
C LEU A 6 7.51 -9.34 -3.67
N LEU A 7 7.17 -9.19 -4.95
CA LEU A 7 6.21 -8.17 -5.43
C LEU A 7 4.81 -8.39 -4.84
N ALA A 8 4.36 -9.64 -4.81
CA ALA A 8 3.08 -9.98 -4.17
C ALA A 8 3.09 -9.68 -2.66
N LEU A 9 4.20 -9.96 -1.96
CA LEU A 9 4.37 -9.60 -0.55
C LEU A 9 4.33 -8.09 -0.32
N ALA A 10 5.04 -7.32 -1.13
CA ALA A 10 5.03 -5.85 -1.04
C ALA A 10 3.64 -5.25 -1.27
N LYS A 11 2.90 -5.79 -2.24
CA LYS A 11 1.52 -5.39 -2.53
C LYS A 11 0.58 -5.69 -1.36
N LEU A 12 0.67 -6.87 -0.75
CA LEU A 12 -0.14 -7.23 0.43
C LEU A 12 0.20 -6.36 1.64
N HIS A 13 1.50 -6.09 1.87
CA HIS A 13 1.96 -5.21 2.94
C HIS A 13 1.43 -3.78 2.77
N HIS A 14 1.53 -3.20 1.57
CA HIS A 14 1.04 -1.85 1.30
C HIS A 14 -0.49 -1.74 1.43
N GLN A 15 -1.20 -2.83 1.18
CA GLN A 15 -2.65 -2.91 1.37
C GLN A 15 -3.08 -3.12 2.83
N GLY A 16 -2.12 -3.24 3.77
CA GLY A 16 -2.40 -3.50 5.19
C GLY A 16 -3.05 -4.87 5.44
N HIS A 17 -2.91 -5.80 4.49
CA HIS A 17 -3.51 -7.12 4.57
C HIS A 17 -2.55 -8.13 5.18
N GLU A 18 -3.07 -9.03 6.02
CA GLU A 18 -2.30 -10.16 6.50
C GLU A 18 -1.76 -11.02 5.35
N VAL A 19 -0.46 -11.28 5.40
CA VAL A 19 0.24 -12.14 4.45
C VAL A 19 -0.04 -13.60 4.81
N THR A 20 -1.09 -14.14 4.21
CA THR A 20 -1.49 -15.55 4.33
C THR A 20 -1.20 -16.32 3.04
N LEU A 21 -1.08 -17.64 3.15
CA LEU A 21 -0.79 -18.52 2.02
C LEU A 21 -1.83 -18.40 0.88
N ALA A 22 -3.11 -18.30 1.22
CA ALA A 22 -4.18 -18.15 0.25
C ALA A 22 -4.09 -16.81 -0.50
N ARG A 23 -3.81 -15.71 0.22
CA ARG A 23 -3.68 -14.37 -0.38
C ARG A 23 -2.41 -14.24 -1.20
N LEU A 24 -1.28 -14.74 -0.71
CA LEU A 24 -0.02 -14.73 -1.45
C LEU A 24 -0.15 -15.55 -2.74
N LYS A 25 -0.82 -16.72 -2.67
CA LYS A 25 -1.10 -17.55 -3.84
C LYS A 25 -2.05 -16.88 -4.84
N GLY A 26 -3.05 -16.12 -4.37
CA GLY A 26 -3.96 -15.37 -5.23
C GLY A 26 -3.32 -14.12 -5.84
N ALA A 27 -2.35 -13.51 -5.16
CA ALA A 27 -1.64 -12.31 -5.62
C ALA A 27 -0.42 -12.63 -6.50
N ALA A 28 0.20 -13.79 -6.34
CA ALA A 28 1.29 -14.23 -7.19
C ALA A 28 0.75 -14.84 -8.49
N THR A 29 1.06 -14.19 -9.61
CA THR A 29 0.55 -14.56 -10.95
C THR A 29 1.12 -15.88 -11.47
N GLY A 30 2.20 -16.40 -10.87
CA GLY A 30 2.92 -17.60 -11.32
C GLY A 30 2.57 -18.90 -10.57
N ARG A 31 2.75 -20.05 -11.23
CA ARG A 31 2.78 -21.36 -10.56
C ARG A 31 4.07 -21.48 -9.75
N HIS A 32 4.02 -21.06 -8.49
CA HIS A 32 5.13 -21.23 -7.57
C HIS A 32 4.98 -22.52 -6.75
N PRO A 33 6.09 -23.25 -6.50
CA PRO A 33 6.04 -24.41 -5.63
C PRO A 33 5.63 -23.99 -4.21
N MET A 34 4.67 -24.71 -3.62
CA MET A 34 4.13 -24.41 -2.28
C MET A 34 5.20 -24.21 -1.20
N PRO A 35 6.30 -25.01 -1.15
CA PRO A 35 7.37 -24.78 -0.20
C PRO A 35 8.00 -23.38 -0.30
N ALA A 36 8.12 -22.82 -1.51
CA ALA A 36 8.70 -21.50 -1.72
C ALA A 36 7.79 -20.37 -1.21
N LEU A 37 6.47 -20.50 -1.39
CA LEU A 37 5.50 -19.56 -0.83
C LEU A 37 5.54 -19.57 0.70
N ILE A 38 5.57 -20.75 1.30
CA ILE A 38 5.63 -20.90 2.76
C ILE A 38 6.92 -20.31 3.33
N GLN A 39 8.07 -20.57 2.68
CA GLN A 39 9.35 -19.99 3.09
C GLN A 39 9.33 -18.45 3.00
N ALA A 40 8.74 -17.90 1.94
CA ALA A 40 8.62 -16.45 1.77
C ALA A 40 7.72 -15.80 2.84
N ILE A 41 6.61 -16.46 3.20
CA ILE A 41 5.73 -16.00 4.29
C ILE A 41 6.45 -16.03 5.63
N LYS A 42 7.18 -17.11 5.93
CA LYS A 42 7.94 -17.23 7.17
C LYS A 42 9.04 -16.18 7.27
N ALA A 43 9.78 -15.95 6.17
CA ALA A 43 10.79 -14.90 6.12
C ALA A 43 10.15 -13.51 6.34
N TYR A 44 9.01 -13.25 5.71
CA TYR A 44 8.27 -12.00 5.89
C TYR A 44 7.73 -11.81 7.31
N GLN A 45 7.26 -12.88 7.96
CA GLN A 45 6.81 -12.79 9.36
C GLN A 45 7.96 -12.61 10.34
N ALA A 46 9.13 -13.17 10.05
CA ALA A 46 10.33 -13.02 10.86
C ALA A 46 10.89 -11.60 10.78
N ASP A 47 10.97 -11.04 9.57
CA ASP A 47 11.40 -9.66 9.33
C ASP A 47 10.76 -9.11 8.05
N PRO A 48 9.63 -8.38 8.15
CA PRO A 48 8.96 -7.80 7.00
C PRO A 48 9.85 -6.81 6.26
N GLN A 49 10.66 -6.03 6.98
CA GLN A 49 11.46 -4.96 6.41
C GLN A 49 12.65 -5.52 5.61
N ALA A 50 13.32 -6.54 6.13
CA ALA A 50 14.42 -7.20 5.41
C ALA A 50 13.95 -7.89 4.12
N VAL A 51 12.73 -8.44 4.09
CA VAL A 51 12.17 -9.06 2.89
C VAL A 51 11.76 -8.03 1.85
N LEU A 52 11.20 -6.90 2.27
CA LEU A 52 10.86 -5.80 1.38
C LEU A 52 12.10 -5.08 0.82
N ALA A 53 13.20 -5.02 1.59
CA ALA A 53 14.47 -4.47 1.15
C ALA A 53 15.21 -5.33 0.10
N GLN A 54 14.84 -6.62 -0.02
CA GLN A 54 15.36 -7.53 -1.04
C GLN A 54 14.68 -7.36 -2.41
N LEU A 55 13.61 -6.57 -2.47
CA LEU A 55 13.01 -6.20 -3.74
C LEU A 55 14.06 -5.36 -4.49
N PRO A 56 14.56 -5.81 -5.67
CA PRO A 56 15.39 -4.95 -6.49
C PRO A 56 14.53 -3.73 -6.77
N LEU A 57 14.93 -2.56 -6.29
CA LEU A 57 14.24 -1.34 -6.63
C LEU A 57 14.21 -1.33 -8.17
N PRO A 58 13.04 -1.39 -8.84
CA PRO A 58 13.01 -0.93 -10.22
C PRO A 58 13.59 0.48 -10.17
N GLU A 59 14.45 0.84 -11.12
CA GLU A 59 14.92 2.22 -11.28
C GLU A 59 13.73 3.17 -11.38
N THR A 60 13.25 3.56 -10.21
CA THR A 60 12.18 4.51 -9.98
C THR A 60 12.89 5.58 -9.19
N PRO A 61 13.00 6.80 -9.73
CA PRO A 61 13.72 7.87 -9.08
C PRO A 61 13.17 8.07 -7.66
N PRO A 62 13.98 8.61 -6.73
CA PRO A 62 13.57 8.84 -5.36
C PRO A 62 12.19 9.51 -5.33
N SER A 63 11.31 8.97 -4.50
CA SER A 63 10.00 9.54 -4.17
C SER A 63 10.09 11.06 -4.14
N PRO A 64 9.30 11.80 -4.94
CA PRO A 64 9.19 13.22 -4.71
C PRO A 64 8.39 13.34 -3.41
N ALA A 65 9.08 13.73 -2.35
CA ALA A 65 8.51 14.16 -1.08
C ALA A 65 7.85 15.57 -1.07
N PRO A 66 7.27 16.15 -2.15
CA PRO A 66 6.32 17.26 -2.02
C PRO A 66 4.83 16.86 -2.18
N GLN A 67 4.51 15.68 -2.70
CA GLN A 67 3.12 15.34 -3.04
C GLN A 67 2.20 15.09 -1.84
N GLN A 68 2.72 14.71 -0.67
CA GLN A 68 1.88 14.49 0.51
C GLN A 68 1.44 15.80 1.18
N GLU A 69 2.35 16.77 1.30
CA GLU A 69 2.05 18.11 1.83
C GLU A 69 1.02 18.83 0.94
N ASP A 70 1.22 18.76 -0.39
CA ASP A 70 0.31 19.37 -1.37
C ASP A 70 -1.09 18.74 -1.32
N ARG A 71 -1.18 17.42 -1.13
CA ARG A 71 -2.46 16.72 -0.98
C ARG A 71 -3.16 17.09 0.33
N LEU A 72 -2.42 17.22 1.42
CA LEU A 72 -2.96 17.67 2.70
C LEU A 72 -3.53 19.08 2.59
N ALA A 73 -2.75 20.02 2.05
CA ALA A 73 -3.20 21.40 1.82
C ALA A 73 -4.38 21.49 0.82
N GLN A 74 -4.49 20.57 -0.13
CA GLN A 74 -5.64 20.47 -1.03
C GLN A 74 -6.89 19.95 -0.31
N LEU A 75 -6.74 18.93 0.55
CA LEU A 75 -7.83 18.36 1.34
C LEU A 75 -8.37 19.37 2.35
N GLU A 76 -7.49 20.10 3.06
CA GLU A 76 -7.89 21.13 4.02
C GLU A 76 -8.72 22.25 3.37
N ARG A 77 -8.28 22.73 2.21
CA ARG A 77 -9.05 23.72 1.42
C ARG A 77 -10.40 23.18 0.99
N GLN A 78 -10.46 21.91 0.59
CA GLN A 78 -11.71 21.28 0.18
C GLN A 78 -12.68 21.11 1.36
N VAL A 79 -12.19 20.73 2.53
CA VAL A 79 -13.00 20.64 3.75
C VAL A 79 -13.55 22.02 4.12
N ALA A 80 -12.73 23.06 4.14
CA ALA A 80 -13.18 24.42 4.46
C ALA A 80 -14.28 24.91 3.50
N LEU A 81 -14.12 24.68 2.20
CA LEU A 81 -15.09 25.06 1.18
C LEU A 81 -16.41 24.30 1.31
N LEU A 82 -16.34 22.99 1.58
CA LEU A 82 -17.52 22.16 1.75
C LEU A 82 -18.27 22.51 3.03
N SER A 83 -17.58 22.76 4.14
CA SER A 83 -18.19 23.18 5.40
C SER A 83 -18.91 24.53 5.26
N ALA A 84 -18.27 25.53 4.65
CA ALA A 84 -18.91 26.83 4.41
C ALA A 84 -20.16 26.71 3.53
N ARG A 85 -20.13 25.82 2.52
CA ARG A 85 -21.28 25.57 1.66
C ARG A 85 -22.41 24.86 2.41
N LEU A 86 -22.08 23.93 3.30
CA LEU A 86 -23.06 23.27 4.16
C LEU A 86 -23.71 24.26 5.12
N GLU A 87 -22.93 25.10 5.82
CA GLU A 87 -23.47 26.13 6.71
C GLU A 87 -24.42 27.09 5.97
N ALA A 88 -24.06 27.52 4.75
CA ALA A 88 -24.90 28.39 3.95
C ALA A 88 -26.20 27.71 3.47
N LEU A 89 -26.19 26.40 3.27
CA LEU A 89 -27.38 25.62 2.93
C LEU A 89 -28.25 25.36 4.16
N GLU A 90 -27.64 25.03 5.29
CA GLU A 90 -28.32 24.86 6.58
C GLU A 90 -28.99 26.16 7.04
N ALA A 91 -28.34 27.31 6.86
CA ALA A 91 -28.91 28.61 7.16
C ALA A 91 -30.09 29.02 6.25
N LYS A 92 -30.22 28.40 5.07
CA LYS A 92 -31.38 28.60 4.16
C LYS A 92 -32.54 27.65 4.44
N LEU A 93 -32.26 26.54 5.12
CA LEU A 93 -33.24 25.50 5.47
C LEU A 93 -33.82 25.71 6.88
N ARG A 94 -33.14 26.47 7.73
CA ARG A 94 -33.69 27.03 8.98
C ARG A 94 -34.52 28.27 8.69
#